data_AF-A0A6N4QS55-F1
#
_entry.id   AF-A0A6N4QS55-F1
#
_cell.length_a   1.000
_cell.length_b   1.000
_cell.length_c   1.000
_cell.angle_alpha   90.00
_cell.angle_beta   90.00
_cell.angle_gamma   90.00
#
_symmetry.space_group_name_H-M   'P 1'
#
loop_
_entity.id
_entity.type
_entity.pdbx_description
1 polymer ?
#
loop_
_entity_poly.entity_id
_entity_poly.type
_entity_poly.pdbx_seq_one_letter_code
_entity_poly.pdbx_strand_id
1 'polypeptide(L)'
;MKPIAFYKYTVILLLILFFVACAEASRFALDGQTGALISIVEDASESASLGGNSPGFRIGGTVQGLKSGTVQLKLNDEILPVSANGAFQFNSSVAQNKNYQISVASAAANHSCKVYSDTTENPSGTATANVSNLIVYCTTILINGKVAGDTIEIKEDGTALNVQISLSGPWGPNDPVTHIGLSTNATIDHFSPGPENFDTNFANPDTVSVTASDLTPANASDFGDKVHTLAVTATPIGLSLSFTMKILDNDRRVREVVRNSGGNLQYGGAAFGVDGADSSCNANAGFISKALLGVASRVPGSAGWPIKPNTRYYNYDTLNAIATSNGSGLIPYATIYGSTANPANNFWSGFQTNWTVDSQNCGDWTNNTTGTGLSGDGATGYSCTTAPRLILCIEQ
;
A
#
# COMPACT_ATOMS: atom_id res chain seq x y z
N MET A 1 2.60 -27.01 -44.17
CA MET A 1 2.77 -26.45 -45.52
C MET A 1 2.44 -24.96 -45.46
N LYS A 2 3.47 -24.12 -45.35
CA LYS A 2 3.86 -22.99 -46.24
C LYS A 2 3.01 -21.71 -46.18
N PRO A 3 3.59 -20.57 -45.71
CA PRO A 3 3.04 -19.23 -45.90
C PRO A 3 3.42 -18.63 -47.28
N ILE A 4 2.58 -17.73 -47.79
CA ILE A 4 2.76 -17.02 -49.07
C ILE A 4 3.31 -15.60 -48.81
N ALA A 5 4.27 -15.21 -49.63
CA ALA A 5 5.06 -13.97 -49.57
C ALA A 5 4.39 -12.79 -50.28
N PHE A 6 4.70 -11.57 -49.81
CA PHE A 6 4.57 -10.33 -50.59
C PHE A 6 5.89 -9.56 -50.53
N TYR A 7 6.64 -9.62 -51.63
CA TYR A 7 7.77 -8.76 -51.99
C TYR A 7 7.44 -8.13 -53.35
N LYS A 8 8.01 -6.94 -53.61
CA LYS A 8 7.88 -6.06 -54.82
C LYS A 8 6.75 -5.05 -54.64
N TYR A 9 6.96 -3.74 -54.58
CA TYR A 9 7.91 -2.81 -55.23
C TYR A 9 8.38 -1.79 -54.15
N THR A 10 9.57 -1.21 -54.13
CA THR A 10 10.13 -0.33 -55.17
C THR A 10 11.62 -0.13 -54.88
N VAL A 11 12.46 -0.75 -55.71
CA VAL A 11 13.85 -0.36 -55.95
C VAL A 11 13.80 0.75 -57.00
N ILE A 12 14.77 1.68 -56.95
CA ILE A 12 15.08 2.79 -57.89
C ILE A 12 14.77 4.18 -57.31
N LEU A 13 15.77 4.71 -56.61
CA LEU A 13 16.29 6.07 -56.79
C LEU A 13 17.76 6.01 -56.35
N LEU A 14 18.63 5.40 -57.16
CA LEU A 14 19.49 6.05 -58.14
C LEU A 14 20.41 7.12 -57.52
N LEU A 15 21.71 6.76 -57.52
CA LEU A 15 22.89 7.60 -57.72
C LEU A 15 22.77 9.08 -57.36
N ILE A 16 23.56 9.52 -56.38
CA ILE A 16 24.52 10.64 -56.47
C ILE A 16 25.27 10.73 -55.12
N LEU A 17 26.58 10.97 -55.18
CA LEU A 17 27.57 11.17 -54.09
C LEU A 17 28.50 10.00 -53.75
N PHE A 18 29.22 9.53 -54.77
CA PHE A 18 30.67 9.32 -54.64
C PHE A 18 31.34 10.67 -54.91
N PHE A 19 32.14 11.21 -53.97
CA PHE A 19 33.42 11.92 -54.24
C PHE A 19 34.05 12.46 -52.93
N VAL A 20 35.33 12.06 -52.71
CA VAL A 20 36.41 12.71 -51.91
C VAL A 20 36.20 12.72 -50.38
N ALA A 21 37.06 12.13 -49.52
CA ALA A 21 38.49 12.37 -49.38
C ALA A 21 39.26 11.18 -48.76
N CYS A 22 40.53 11.05 -49.15
CA CYS A 22 41.54 10.18 -48.55
C CYS A 22 42.82 11.02 -48.28
N ALA A 23 43.68 10.51 -47.38
CA ALA A 23 45.02 10.98 -46.95
C ALA A 23 44.99 12.12 -45.90
N GLU A 24 45.76 12.10 -44.81
CA GLU A 24 47.19 11.78 -44.71
C GLU A 24 47.57 10.88 -43.51
N ALA A 25 48.45 9.90 -43.77
CA ALA A 25 49.29 9.27 -42.76
C ALA A 25 50.75 9.60 -43.11
N SER A 26 51.33 10.57 -42.41
CA SER A 26 52.69 11.02 -42.66
C SER A 26 53.69 10.03 -42.04
N ARG A 27 54.30 9.23 -42.90
CA ARG A 27 55.42 8.35 -42.56
C ARG A 27 56.66 9.21 -42.30
N PHE A 28 57.30 8.99 -41.16
CA PHE A 28 58.62 9.53 -40.84
C PHE A 28 59.68 8.66 -41.52
N ALA A 29 60.44 9.20 -42.46
CA ALA A 29 61.53 8.50 -43.14
C ALA A 29 62.85 9.26 -42.91
N LEU A 30 63.84 8.59 -42.31
CA LEU A 30 65.23 9.00 -42.39
C LEU A 30 65.82 8.40 -43.68
N ASP A 31 65.84 9.18 -44.74
CA ASP A 31 66.77 8.97 -45.84
C ASP A 31 68.04 9.77 -45.54
N GLY A 32 69.12 9.05 -45.27
CA GLY A 32 70.44 9.62 -45.09
C GLY A 32 71.23 9.59 -46.39
N GLN A 33 71.67 10.76 -46.84
CA GLN A 33 72.90 10.88 -47.61
C GLN A 33 73.87 11.83 -46.91
N THR A 34 74.99 11.23 -46.48
CA THR A 34 76.34 11.80 -46.36
C THR A 34 76.50 13.17 -45.67
N GLY A 35 76.98 13.11 -44.42
CA GLY A 35 78.00 14.06 -43.95
C GLY A 35 77.61 15.16 -42.96
N ALA A 36 76.39 15.21 -42.43
CA ALA A 36 76.05 16.19 -41.39
C ALA A 36 76.24 15.59 -39.98
N LEU A 37 77.29 16.04 -39.28
CA LEU A 37 77.40 15.94 -37.82
C LEU A 37 76.21 16.68 -37.20
N ILE A 38 75.24 15.95 -36.65
CA ILE A 38 74.27 16.54 -35.73
C ILE A 38 74.96 16.57 -34.37
N SER A 39 75.45 17.75 -33.96
CA SER A 39 75.78 17.98 -32.55
C SER A 39 74.48 18.03 -31.77
N ILE A 40 74.24 17.04 -30.92
CA ILE A 40 73.23 17.16 -29.88
C ILE A 40 73.81 18.19 -28.90
N VAL A 41 73.30 19.41 -28.92
CA VAL A 41 73.49 20.35 -27.82
C VAL A 41 72.61 19.79 -26.70
N GLU A 42 73.22 19.23 -25.66
CA GLU A 42 72.52 19.08 -24.38
C GLU A 42 72.23 20.48 -23.86
N ASP A 43 71.00 20.95 -24.07
CA ASP A 43 70.47 22.03 -23.26
C ASP A 43 70.16 21.45 -21.87
N ALA A 44 71.11 21.63 -20.96
CA ALA A 44 70.90 21.48 -19.54
C ALA A 44 70.36 22.78 -18.95
N SER A 45 69.12 23.17 -19.29
CA SER A 45 68.34 24.13 -18.53
C SER A 45 66.91 24.26 -19.05
N GLU A 46 66.01 23.47 -18.47
CA GLU A 46 64.90 23.99 -17.67
C GLU A 46 64.01 22.81 -17.28
N SER A 47 64.10 22.42 -16.01
CA SER A 47 63.06 21.66 -15.32
C SER A 47 61.78 22.50 -15.29
N ALA A 48 61.07 22.57 -16.41
CA ALA A 48 59.66 22.87 -16.43
C ALA A 48 58.96 21.63 -15.88
N SER A 49 58.78 21.63 -14.56
CA SER A 49 57.81 20.80 -13.86
C SER A 49 56.46 20.93 -14.56
N LEU A 50 56.14 20.00 -15.46
CA LEU A 50 54.75 19.62 -15.70
C LEU A 50 54.25 19.04 -14.38
N GLY A 51 53.64 19.92 -13.56
CA GLY A 51 52.99 19.56 -12.32
C GLY A 51 52.13 18.31 -12.55
N GLY A 52 52.41 17.30 -11.74
CA GLY A 52 52.12 15.90 -12.03
C GLY A 52 50.69 15.62 -12.44
N ASN A 53 50.53 15.03 -13.62
CA ASN A 53 49.43 14.12 -13.85
C ASN A 53 49.77 12.79 -13.17
N SER A 54 49.78 12.79 -11.84
CA SER A 54 49.78 11.53 -11.10
C SER A 54 48.48 10.82 -11.47
N PRO A 55 48.51 9.59 -12.02
CA PRO A 55 47.29 8.89 -12.37
C PRO A 55 46.44 8.74 -11.11
N GLY A 56 45.31 9.45 -11.08
CA GLY A 56 44.34 9.34 -10.01
C GLY A 56 43.56 8.04 -10.15
N PHE A 57 43.30 7.37 -9.03
CA PHE A 57 42.51 6.16 -8.99
C PHE A 57 41.04 6.48 -8.76
N ARG A 58 40.17 5.78 -9.48
CA ARG A 58 38.72 5.89 -9.38
C ARG A 58 38.20 4.96 -8.29
N ILE A 59 37.18 5.42 -7.57
CA ILE A 59 36.54 4.67 -6.49
C ILE A 59 35.04 4.55 -6.77
N GLY A 60 34.51 3.34 -6.68
CA GLY A 60 33.12 3.03 -6.97
C GLY A 60 32.72 1.63 -6.53
N GLY A 61 31.47 1.27 -6.81
CA GLY A 61 30.88 0.02 -6.36
C GLY A 61 29.42 -0.11 -6.75
N THR A 62 28.66 -0.88 -5.97
CA THR A 62 27.23 -1.11 -6.18
C THR A 62 26.44 -0.85 -4.90
N VAL A 63 25.29 -0.18 -5.02
CA VAL A 63 24.28 -0.06 -3.96
C VAL A 63 23.23 -1.14 -4.14
N GLN A 64 22.82 -1.79 -3.05
CA GLN A 64 21.73 -2.76 -3.04
C GLN A 64 20.84 -2.61 -1.80
N GLY A 65 19.58 -3.05 -1.93
CA GLY A 65 18.58 -3.06 -0.86
C GLY A 65 17.97 -1.69 -0.50
N LEU A 66 18.32 -0.61 -1.21
CA LEU A 66 17.64 0.68 -1.09
C LEU A 66 16.25 0.61 -1.72
N LYS A 67 15.19 0.91 -0.95
CA LYS A 67 13.80 0.90 -1.43
C LYS A 67 13.26 2.29 -1.76
N SER A 68 13.69 3.31 -1.02
CA SER A 68 13.27 4.69 -1.22
C SER A 68 14.29 5.66 -0.65
N GLY A 69 14.20 6.92 -1.07
CA GLY A 69 15.07 7.99 -0.57
C GLY A 69 16.44 8.04 -1.24
N THR A 70 17.43 8.57 -0.54
CA THR A 70 18.79 8.79 -1.07
C THR A 70 19.79 8.52 0.03
N VAL A 71 20.78 7.67 -0.26
CA VAL A 71 21.96 7.48 0.58
C VAL A 71 23.05 8.45 0.13
N GLN A 72 23.74 9.08 1.09
CA GLN A 72 24.88 9.93 0.81
C GLN A 72 26.16 9.15 1.14
N LEU A 73 26.91 8.80 0.11
CA LEU A 73 28.23 8.16 0.25
C LEU A 73 29.30 9.24 0.38
N LYS A 74 30.32 8.97 1.18
CA LYS A 74 31.43 9.90 1.42
C LYS A 74 32.74 9.28 1.01
N LEU A 75 33.52 10.02 0.24
CA LEU A 75 34.92 9.73 -0.07
C LEU A 75 35.75 10.92 0.37
N ASN A 76 36.53 10.77 1.45
CA ASN A 76 37.22 11.89 2.09
C ASN A 76 36.25 13.04 2.35
N ASP A 77 36.31 14.15 1.61
CA ASP A 77 35.40 15.30 1.75
C ASP A 77 34.29 15.35 0.68
N GLU A 78 34.35 14.50 -0.35
CA GLU A 78 33.32 14.42 -1.39
C GLU A 78 32.08 13.68 -0.88
N ILE A 79 30.90 14.23 -1.16
CA ILE A 79 29.61 13.58 -0.96
C ILE A 79 28.99 13.21 -2.30
N LEU A 80 28.61 11.94 -2.45
CA LEU A 80 27.92 11.41 -3.62
C LEU A 80 26.51 10.94 -3.19
N PRO A 81 25.43 11.62 -3.62
CA PRO A 81 24.07 11.15 -3.42
C PRO A 81 23.73 10.01 -4.40
N VAL A 82 23.17 8.92 -3.88
CA VAL A 82 22.69 7.77 -4.68
C VAL A 82 21.26 7.44 -4.28
N SER A 83 20.34 7.47 -5.26
CA SER A 83 18.89 7.31 -5.04
C SER A 83 18.32 6.00 -5.58
N ALA A 84 19.15 5.12 -6.14
CA ALA A 84 18.73 3.84 -6.69
C ALA A 84 19.79 2.76 -6.46
N ASN A 85 19.35 1.50 -6.49
CA ASN A 85 20.25 0.36 -6.52
C ASN A 85 21.01 0.30 -7.85
N GLY A 86 22.20 -0.26 -7.84
CA GLY A 86 23.06 -0.37 -9.02
C GLY A 86 24.43 0.27 -8.83
N ALA A 87 25.17 0.41 -9.91
CA ALA A 87 26.53 0.90 -9.88
C ALA A 87 26.60 2.39 -9.50
N PHE A 88 27.63 2.76 -8.73
CA PHE A 88 27.99 4.14 -8.42
C PHE A 88 29.50 4.34 -8.58
N GLN A 89 29.90 5.60 -8.79
CA GLN A 89 31.30 5.99 -8.87
C GLN A 89 31.44 7.43 -8.35
N PHE A 90 32.44 7.68 -7.51
CA PHE A 90 32.76 9.05 -7.08
C PHE A 90 33.30 9.88 -8.26
N ASN A 91 33.01 11.17 -8.24
CA ASN A 91 33.42 12.07 -9.31
C ASN A 91 34.93 12.35 -9.22
N SER A 92 35.47 12.51 -8.02
CA SER A 92 36.89 12.74 -7.81
C SER A 92 37.69 11.45 -7.90
N SER A 93 38.90 11.55 -8.45
CA SER A 93 39.91 10.50 -8.33
C SER A 93 40.83 10.78 -7.14
N VAL A 94 41.31 9.75 -6.47
CA VAL A 94 42.33 9.88 -5.42
C VAL A 94 43.71 9.74 -6.04
N ALA A 95 44.55 10.77 -5.89
CA ALA A 95 45.90 10.74 -6.43
C ALA A 95 46.72 9.57 -5.86
N GLN A 96 47.65 9.05 -6.67
CA GLN A 96 48.50 7.93 -6.26
C GLN A 96 49.20 8.21 -4.92
N ASN A 97 49.27 7.19 -4.07
CA ASN A 97 49.86 7.25 -2.73
C ASN A 97 49.19 8.22 -1.76
N LYS A 98 48.00 8.76 -2.08
CA LYS A 98 47.17 9.51 -1.12
C LYS A 98 46.21 8.59 -0.40
N ASN A 99 45.82 9.00 0.80
CA ASN A 99 44.87 8.24 1.60
C ASN A 99 43.44 8.48 1.11
N TYR A 100 42.62 7.44 1.23
CA TYR A 100 41.18 7.53 1.08
C TYR A 100 40.48 6.92 2.29
N GLN A 101 39.33 7.47 2.62
CA GLN A 101 38.38 6.91 3.57
C GLN A 101 36.99 6.95 2.96
N ILE A 102 36.29 5.82 3.01
CA ILE A 102 34.94 5.68 2.49
C ILE A 102 34.01 5.44 3.66
N SER A 103 32.87 6.14 3.67
CA SER A 103 31.81 5.93 4.66
C SER A 103 30.44 6.28 4.08
N VAL A 104 29.39 5.95 4.83
CA VAL A 104 28.05 6.51 4.59
C VAL A 104 27.93 7.79 5.42
N ALA A 105 27.78 8.94 4.76
CA ALA A 105 27.57 10.22 5.44
C ALA A 105 26.16 10.32 6.03
N SER A 106 25.15 9.86 5.30
CA SER A 106 23.78 9.70 5.80
C SER A 106 23.06 8.60 5.04
N ALA A 107 22.29 7.80 5.76
CA ALA A 107 21.40 6.81 5.17
C ALA A 107 20.11 7.47 4.70
N ALA A 108 19.42 6.82 3.75
CA ALA A 108 18.07 7.21 3.39
C ALA A 108 17.12 7.06 4.59
N ALA A 109 16.06 7.87 4.65
CA ALA A 109 15.05 7.76 5.70
C ALA A 109 14.53 6.31 5.79
N ASN A 110 14.35 5.82 7.02
CA ASN A 110 13.90 4.46 7.33
C ASN A 110 14.85 3.33 6.86
N HIS A 111 16.05 3.65 6.37
CA HIS A 111 17.06 2.67 5.98
C HIS A 111 18.30 2.76 6.87
N SER A 112 18.98 1.63 7.03
CA SER A 112 20.36 1.57 7.52
C SER A 112 21.25 1.21 6.33
N CYS A 113 22.26 2.03 6.06
CA CYS A 113 23.16 1.82 4.94
C CYS A 113 24.59 1.74 5.45
N LYS A 114 25.32 0.72 5.01
CA LYS A 114 26.72 0.49 5.34
C LYS A 114 27.53 0.15 4.10
N VAL A 115 28.77 0.60 4.04
CA VAL A 115 29.67 0.38 2.92
C VAL A 115 30.78 -0.58 3.32
N TYR A 116 31.00 -1.59 2.48
CA TYR A 116 32.00 -2.63 2.69
C TYR A 116 32.92 -2.77 1.48
N SER A 117 34.17 -3.13 1.76
CA SER A 117 35.04 -3.84 0.81
C SER A 117 35.25 -5.24 1.38
N ASP A 118 34.76 -6.25 0.68
CA ASP A 118 34.71 -7.64 1.17
C ASP A 118 34.01 -7.71 2.54
N THR A 119 34.77 -7.91 3.63
CA THR A 119 34.25 -7.97 5.01
C THR A 119 34.53 -6.71 5.84
N THR A 120 35.24 -5.73 5.29
CA THR A 120 35.67 -4.52 6.02
C THR A 120 34.67 -3.39 5.85
N GLU A 121 34.00 -2.99 6.94
CA GLU A 121 33.11 -1.83 6.99
C GLU A 121 33.93 -0.52 6.97
N ASN A 122 33.41 0.51 6.30
CA ASN A 122 34.06 1.83 6.16
C ASN A 122 35.54 1.73 5.70
N PRO A 123 35.80 1.12 4.53
CA PRO A 123 37.14 0.84 4.08
C PRO A 123 37.97 2.13 3.91
N SER A 124 39.24 2.06 4.30
CA SER A 124 40.22 3.12 4.12
C SER A 124 41.57 2.53 3.72
N GLY A 125 42.43 3.35 3.13
CA GLY A 125 43.74 2.89 2.70
C GLY A 125 44.48 3.94 1.90
N THR A 126 45.57 3.50 1.27
CA THR A 126 46.35 4.32 0.33
C THR A 126 45.99 3.93 -1.10
N ALA A 127 45.72 4.91 -1.95
CA ALA A 127 45.32 4.68 -3.32
C ALA A 127 46.52 4.22 -4.17
N THR A 128 46.53 2.93 -4.51
CA THR A 128 47.55 2.28 -5.36
C THR A 128 46.95 1.65 -6.63
N ALA A 129 45.62 1.54 -6.71
CA ALA A 129 44.84 1.04 -7.84
C ALA A 129 43.40 1.58 -7.77
N ASN A 130 42.62 1.41 -8.85
CA ASN A 130 41.18 1.66 -8.83
C ASN A 130 40.48 0.72 -7.82
N VAL A 131 39.47 1.23 -7.12
CA VAL A 131 38.61 0.47 -6.21
C VAL A 131 37.22 0.40 -6.83
N SER A 132 36.76 -0.79 -7.23
CA SER A 132 35.46 -0.98 -7.89
C SER A 132 34.59 -2.07 -7.28
N ASN A 133 35.08 -2.72 -6.22
CA ASN A 133 34.44 -3.84 -5.53
C ASN A 133 33.68 -3.42 -4.27
N LEU A 134 33.41 -2.12 -4.09
CA LEU A 134 32.62 -1.67 -2.94
C LEU A 134 31.18 -2.15 -3.06
N ILE A 135 30.61 -2.58 -1.94
CA ILE A 135 29.19 -2.89 -1.84
C ILE A 135 28.59 -2.03 -0.73
N VAL A 136 27.58 -1.26 -1.09
CA VAL A 136 26.75 -0.52 -0.14
C VAL A 136 25.50 -1.34 0.10
N TYR A 137 25.42 -1.88 1.31
CA TYR A 137 24.27 -2.61 1.81
C TYR A 137 23.34 -1.61 2.47
N CYS A 138 22.25 -1.26 1.79
CA CYS A 138 21.13 -0.56 2.39
C CYS A 138 20.05 -1.57 2.76
N THR A 139 19.48 -1.44 3.94
CA THR A 139 18.43 -2.32 4.43
C THR A 139 17.33 -1.50 5.08
N THR A 140 16.09 -1.92 4.88
CA THR A 140 14.92 -1.48 5.64
C THR A 140 14.07 -2.72 5.93
N ILE A 141 13.12 -2.58 6.86
CA ILE A 141 12.20 -3.65 7.22
C ILE A 141 10.97 -3.52 6.34
N LEU A 142 10.49 -4.66 5.86
CA LEU A 142 9.28 -4.79 5.08
C LEU A 142 8.28 -5.65 5.85
N ILE A 143 7.04 -5.17 5.94
CA ILE A 143 5.91 -5.93 6.47
C ILE A 143 4.96 -6.22 5.31
N ASN A 144 4.82 -7.49 4.92
CA ASN A 144 4.07 -7.88 3.71
C ASN A 144 4.52 -7.11 2.45
N GLY A 145 5.83 -6.84 2.36
CA GLY A 145 6.41 -6.06 1.26
C GLY A 145 6.19 -4.54 1.34
N LYS A 146 5.51 -4.05 2.38
CA LYS A 146 5.28 -2.62 2.64
C LYS A 146 6.45 -1.98 3.39
N VAL A 147 6.76 -0.72 3.10
CA VAL A 147 7.76 0.08 3.82
C VAL A 147 7.10 0.96 4.87
N ALA A 148 7.88 1.45 5.84
CA ALA A 148 7.38 2.43 6.81
C ALA A 148 6.82 3.67 6.08
N GLY A 149 5.56 4.02 6.41
CA GLY A 149 4.76 5.04 5.72
C GLY A 149 3.57 4.46 4.95
N ASP A 150 3.63 3.18 4.54
CA ASP A 150 2.48 2.46 4.01
C ASP A 150 1.52 2.05 5.15
N THR A 151 0.23 1.94 4.83
CA THR A 151 -0.79 1.41 5.75
C THR A 151 -0.98 -0.09 5.52
N ILE A 152 -1.04 -0.85 6.62
CA ILE A 152 -1.38 -2.27 6.67
C ILE A 152 -2.85 -2.37 7.10
N GLU A 153 -3.71 -3.01 6.31
CA GLU A 153 -5.13 -3.15 6.62
C GLU A 153 -5.46 -4.58 7.08
N ILE A 154 -6.23 -4.71 8.17
CA ILE A 154 -6.69 -5.97 8.77
C ILE A 154 -8.20 -5.86 8.97
N LYS A 155 -8.98 -6.88 8.62
CA LYS A 155 -10.43 -6.87 8.88
C LYS A 155 -10.74 -7.48 10.25
N GLU A 156 -11.70 -6.90 10.96
CA GLU A 156 -12.31 -7.51 12.16
C GLU A 156 -13.33 -8.61 11.78
N ASP A 157 -12.99 -9.54 10.89
CA ASP A 157 -13.85 -10.69 10.58
C ASP A 157 -13.38 -11.99 11.24
N GLY A 158 -12.43 -11.89 12.17
CA GLY A 158 -11.79 -13.05 12.80
C GLY A 158 -10.78 -13.76 11.90
N THR A 159 -10.48 -13.23 10.71
CA THR A 159 -9.41 -13.77 9.85
C THR A 159 -8.04 -13.24 10.28
N ALA A 160 -7.02 -14.08 10.14
CA ALA A 160 -5.65 -13.70 10.44
C ALA A 160 -5.03 -12.90 9.28
N LEU A 161 -4.42 -11.77 9.59
CA LEU A 161 -3.41 -11.16 8.72
C LEU A 161 -2.10 -11.95 8.90
N ASN A 162 -1.64 -12.60 7.84
CA ASN A 162 -0.27 -13.10 7.78
C ASN A 162 0.67 -11.90 7.62
N VAL A 163 1.51 -11.65 8.62
CA VAL A 163 2.57 -10.66 8.62
C VAL A 163 3.87 -11.37 8.28
N GLN A 164 4.32 -11.21 7.05
CA GLN A 164 5.64 -11.60 6.58
C GLN A 164 6.62 -10.46 6.84
N ILE A 165 7.62 -10.73 7.66
CA ILE A 165 8.69 -9.80 8.01
C ILE A 165 9.88 -10.13 7.13
N SER A 166 10.40 -9.13 6.42
CA SER A 166 11.56 -9.31 5.56
C SER A 166 12.44 -8.08 5.55
N LEU A 167 13.70 -8.26 5.16
CA LEU A 167 14.61 -7.15 4.90
C LEU A 167 14.58 -6.81 3.41
N SER A 168 14.76 -5.53 3.07
CA SER A 168 14.84 -5.10 1.66
C SER A 168 16.11 -5.55 0.94
N GLY A 169 17.13 -5.93 1.72
CA GLY A 169 18.45 -6.37 1.29
C GLY A 169 19.25 -6.84 2.50
N PRO A 170 20.36 -7.56 2.28
CA PRO A 170 21.30 -7.89 3.34
C PRO A 170 21.86 -6.60 3.93
N TRP A 171 22.20 -6.60 5.22
CA TRP A 171 22.77 -5.41 5.90
C TRP A 171 24.29 -5.48 6.08
N GLY A 172 24.89 -6.55 5.56
CA GLY A 172 26.32 -6.75 5.54
C GLY A 172 26.70 -7.99 4.71
N PRO A 173 28.00 -8.26 4.59
CA PRO A 173 28.49 -9.46 3.92
C PRO A 173 27.99 -10.72 4.64
N ASN A 174 27.68 -11.77 3.87
CA ASN A 174 27.16 -13.06 4.33
C ASN A 174 25.72 -13.07 4.88
N ASP A 175 24.93 -12.02 4.61
CA ASP A 175 23.52 -11.92 5.01
C ASP A 175 23.25 -12.26 6.49
N PRO A 176 23.84 -11.49 7.42
CA PRO A 176 23.74 -11.77 8.84
C PRO A 176 22.30 -11.70 9.39
N VAL A 177 22.02 -12.56 10.37
CA VAL A 177 20.72 -12.62 11.07
C VAL A 177 20.43 -11.30 11.79
N THR A 178 19.16 -10.93 11.78
CA THR A 178 18.58 -9.76 12.41
C THR A 178 17.46 -10.21 13.33
N HIS A 179 17.51 -9.75 14.57
CA HIS A 179 16.47 -9.94 15.57
C HIS A 179 15.48 -8.78 15.48
N ILE A 180 14.22 -9.10 15.15
CA ILE A 180 13.14 -8.14 14.99
C ILE A 180 12.24 -8.17 16.22
N GLY A 181 12.11 -7.04 16.91
CA GLY A 181 11.11 -6.85 17.96
C GLY A 181 9.88 -6.15 17.40
N LEU A 182 8.69 -6.68 17.72
CA LEU A 182 7.41 -6.06 17.40
C LEU A 182 6.70 -5.59 18.66
N SER A 183 6.12 -4.39 18.63
CA SER A 183 5.31 -3.87 19.73
C SER A 183 4.26 -2.89 19.23
N THR A 184 3.19 -2.69 20.00
CA THR A 184 2.13 -1.72 19.68
C THR A 184 1.98 -0.67 20.75
N ASN A 185 1.49 0.50 20.35
CA ASN A 185 1.17 1.60 21.27
C ASN A 185 -0.09 1.37 22.12
N ALA A 186 -0.90 0.36 21.78
CA ALA A 186 -2.09 -0.03 22.50
C ALA A 186 -2.26 -1.55 22.40
N THR A 187 -2.99 -2.13 23.36
CA THR A 187 -3.45 -3.51 23.25
C THR A 187 -4.39 -3.61 22.06
N ILE A 188 -4.03 -4.45 21.10
CA ILE A 188 -4.92 -4.89 20.03
C ILE A 188 -5.43 -6.25 20.48
N ASP A 189 -6.74 -6.43 20.52
CA ASP A 189 -7.30 -7.68 21.00
C ASP A 189 -6.85 -8.84 20.11
N HIS A 190 -6.46 -9.94 20.76
CA HIS A 190 -5.84 -11.12 20.14
C HIS A 190 -4.56 -10.90 19.30
N PHE A 191 -4.01 -9.69 19.20
CA PHE A 191 -2.66 -9.45 18.69
C PHE A 191 -1.67 -9.37 19.84
N SER A 192 -1.11 -10.52 20.18
CA SER A 192 0.14 -10.60 20.93
C SER A 192 1.23 -10.92 19.93
N PRO A 193 2.11 -9.98 19.54
CA PRO A 193 3.28 -10.31 18.72
C PRO A 193 4.25 -11.30 19.40
N GLY A 194 3.88 -11.84 20.57
CA GLY A 194 4.72 -12.66 21.41
C GLY A 194 5.78 -11.83 22.15
N PRO A 195 6.42 -12.39 23.17
CA PRO A 195 7.67 -11.86 23.72
C PRO A 195 8.89 -12.19 22.83
N GLU A 196 8.66 -12.77 21.64
CA GLU A 196 9.70 -13.41 20.84
C GLU A 196 10.25 -12.42 19.82
N ASN A 197 11.57 -12.27 19.82
CA ASN A 197 12.24 -11.58 18.73
C ASN A 197 12.21 -12.53 17.52
N PHE A 198 11.78 -12.03 16.36
CA PHE A 198 11.75 -12.79 15.12
C PHE A 198 13.13 -12.75 14.46
N ASP A 199 13.70 -13.91 14.19
CA ASP A 199 15.02 -14.01 13.57
C ASP A 199 14.86 -14.09 12.05
N THR A 200 15.31 -13.05 11.36
CA THR A 200 15.24 -12.98 9.91
C THR A 200 16.57 -12.58 9.29
N ASN A 201 16.82 -12.99 8.07
CA ASN A 201 17.81 -12.38 7.20
C ASN A 201 17.21 -12.20 5.81
N PHE A 202 17.95 -11.60 4.88
CA PHE A 202 17.41 -11.31 3.55
C PHE A 202 17.00 -12.59 2.80
N ALA A 203 17.76 -13.68 2.96
CA ALA A 203 17.51 -14.95 2.31
C ALA A 203 16.38 -15.77 2.96
N ASN A 204 16.08 -15.53 4.24
CA ASN A 204 15.11 -16.28 5.04
C ASN A 204 14.20 -15.30 5.83
N PRO A 205 13.11 -14.82 5.20
CA PRO A 205 12.10 -13.99 5.86
C PRO A 205 11.29 -14.81 6.86
N ASP A 206 10.86 -14.19 7.95
CA ASP A 206 10.01 -14.83 8.95
C ASP A 206 8.53 -14.49 8.72
N THR A 207 7.63 -15.33 9.22
CA THR A 207 6.18 -15.13 9.08
C THR A 207 5.48 -15.34 10.41
N VAL A 208 4.68 -14.36 10.82
CA VAL A 208 3.80 -14.43 11.99
C VAL A 208 2.38 -14.12 11.57
N SER A 209 1.39 -14.69 12.25
CA SER A 209 -0.02 -14.41 12.00
C SER A 209 -0.59 -13.53 13.10
N VAL A 210 -1.37 -12.55 12.69
CA VAL A 210 -2.06 -11.59 13.55
C VAL A 210 -3.54 -11.77 13.34
N THR A 211 -4.25 -12.27 14.35
CA THR A 211 -5.71 -12.35 14.28
C THR A 211 -6.31 -11.13 14.96
N ALA A 212 -7.05 -10.32 14.20
CA ALA A 212 -7.96 -9.37 14.82
C ALA A 212 -9.20 -10.15 15.25
N SER A 213 -9.54 -10.07 16.52
CA SER A 213 -10.85 -10.48 17.01
C SER A 213 -11.84 -9.37 16.74
N ASP A 214 -13.03 -9.76 16.32
CA ASP A 214 -14.17 -8.88 16.34
C ASP A 214 -14.70 -8.84 17.77
N LEU A 215 -14.53 -7.68 18.37
CA LEU A 215 -14.92 -7.41 19.74
C LEU A 215 -16.41 -7.13 19.80
N THR A 216 -17.07 -7.63 20.85
CA THR A 216 -18.44 -7.21 21.16
C THR A 216 -18.46 -5.69 21.40
N PRO A 217 -19.25 -4.92 20.64
CA PRO A 217 -19.25 -3.47 20.73
C PRO A 217 -19.58 -2.97 22.14
N ALA A 218 -18.68 -2.21 22.75
CA ALA A 218 -18.91 -1.64 24.08
C ALA A 218 -19.52 -0.22 24.04
N ASN A 219 -19.31 0.51 22.94
CA ASN A 219 -19.80 1.86 22.75
C ASN A 219 -19.80 2.25 21.25
N ALA A 220 -20.31 3.43 20.92
CA ALA A 220 -20.44 3.87 19.53
C ALA A 220 -19.11 4.09 18.77
N SER A 221 -17.96 4.19 19.47
CA SER A 221 -16.65 4.30 18.81
C SER A 221 -16.09 2.94 18.34
N ASP A 222 -16.79 1.85 18.66
CA ASP A 222 -16.43 0.46 18.35
C ASP A 222 -17.03 -0.04 17.03
N PHE A 223 -17.50 0.86 16.17
CA PHE A 223 -18.06 0.57 14.84
C PHE A 223 -17.26 1.28 13.73
N GLY A 224 -16.08 1.79 14.07
CA GLY A 224 -15.28 2.63 13.22
C GLY A 224 -13.87 2.09 13.14
N ASP A 225 -13.26 2.23 11.97
CA ASP A 225 -11.89 1.81 11.74
C ASP A 225 -10.94 2.34 12.83
N LYS A 226 -10.13 1.45 13.40
CA LYS A 226 -9.14 1.79 14.43
C LYS A 226 -7.75 1.82 13.82
N VAL A 227 -6.95 2.80 14.22
CA VAL A 227 -5.57 2.96 13.76
C VAL A 227 -4.62 2.75 14.92
N HIS A 228 -3.66 1.87 14.72
CA HIS A 228 -2.61 1.53 15.67
C HIS A 228 -1.23 1.75 15.06
N THR A 229 -0.26 1.99 15.93
CA THR A 229 1.15 2.05 15.53
C THR A 229 1.82 0.74 15.90
N LEU A 230 2.34 0.04 14.89
CA LEU A 230 3.26 -1.09 15.06
C LEU A 230 4.69 -0.53 15.07
N ALA A 231 5.32 -0.53 16.23
CA ALA A 231 6.73 -0.23 16.38
C ALA A 231 7.55 -1.49 16.14
N VAL A 232 8.55 -1.37 15.27
CA VAL A 232 9.43 -2.45 14.83
C VAL A 232 10.87 -2.05 15.11
N THR A 233 11.56 -2.83 15.93
CA THR A 233 12.99 -2.65 16.19
C THR A 233 13.78 -3.76 15.52
N ALA A 234 14.96 -3.45 15.00
CA ALA A 234 15.85 -4.43 14.40
C ALA A 234 17.26 -4.31 14.96
N THR A 235 17.74 -5.39 15.56
CA THR A 235 19.10 -5.49 16.09
C THR A 235 19.88 -6.59 15.37
N PRO A 236 21.17 -6.40 15.07
CA PRO A 236 22.01 -5.25 15.42
C PRO A 236 21.97 -4.11 14.37
N ILE A 237 21.09 -4.15 13.37
CA ILE A 237 20.98 -3.11 12.31
C ILE A 237 20.80 -1.70 12.89
N GLY A 238 20.12 -1.58 14.04
CA GLY A 238 19.87 -0.32 14.73
C GLY A 238 18.69 0.46 14.14
N LEU A 239 17.75 -0.23 13.48
CA LEU A 239 16.52 0.40 12.98
C LEU A 239 15.42 0.38 14.03
N SER A 240 14.67 1.47 14.10
CA SER A 240 13.41 1.58 14.82
C SER A 240 12.43 2.28 13.90
N LEU A 241 11.43 1.53 13.42
CA LEU A 241 10.47 1.97 12.42
C LEU A 241 9.06 1.90 12.98
N SER A 242 8.19 2.77 12.50
CA SER A 242 6.76 2.77 12.83
C SER A 242 5.94 2.48 11.58
N PHE A 243 5.07 1.49 11.68
CA PHE A 243 4.09 1.16 10.65
C PHE A 243 2.68 1.53 11.15
N THR A 244 1.86 2.00 10.24
CA THR A 244 0.44 2.25 10.51
C THR A 244 -0.34 0.97 10.22
N MET A 245 -0.95 0.41 11.26
CA MET A 245 -1.92 -0.67 11.11
C MET A 245 -3.31 -0.09 11.25
N LYS A 246 -4.17 -0.38 10.29
CA LYS A 246 -5.58 0.01 10.29
C LYS A 246 -6.42 -1.25 10.40
N ILE A 247 -7.12 -1.38 11.51
CA ILE A 247 -8.14 -2.39 11.71
C ILE A 247 -9.42 -1.84 11.11
N LEU A 248 -9.87 -2.49 10.05
CA LEU A 248 -11.09 -2.20 9.32
C LEU A 248 -12.24 -2.88 10.04
N ASP A 249 -13.08 -2.05 10.61
CA ASP A 249 -14.31 -2.48 11.25
C ASP A 249 -15.38 -2.60 10.16
N ASN A 250 -15.96 -3.78 10.01
CA ASN A 250 -17.03 -4.03 9.05
C ASN A 250 -18.38 -4.22 9.71
N ASP A 251 -18.50 -4.03 11.01
CA ASP A 251 -19.73 -4.12 11.76
C ASP A 251 -20.64 -2.92 11.48
N ARG A 252 -21.95 -3.16 11.55
CA ARG A 252 -22.97 -2.18 11.18
C ARG A 252 -24.09 -2.15 12.19
N ARG A 253 -24.77 -1.01 12.26
CA ARG A 253 -25.89 -0.83 13.17
C ARG A 253 -27.22 -0.86 12.45
N VAL A 254 -28.22 -1.33 13.17
CA VAL A 254 -29.63 -1.29 12.79
C VAL A 254 -30.37 -0.49 13.84
N ARG A 255 -31.22 0.43 13.39
CA ARG A 255 -32.11 1.18 14.26
C ARG A 255 -33.49 1.31 13.67
N GLU A 256 -34.49 1.25 14.53
CA GLU A 256 -35.86 1.56 14.16
C GLU A 256 -36.11 3.07 14.16
N VAL A 257 -36.91 3.55 13.22
CA VAL A 257 -37.32 4.96 13.14
C VAL A 257 -38.83 5.02 12.96
N VAL A 258 -39.48 5.87 13.75
CA VAL A 258 -40.93 6.12 13.66
C VAL A 258 -41.25 6.94 12.42
N ARG A 259 -42.21 6.46 11.64
CA ARG A 259 -42.79 7.15 10.49
C ARG A 259 -44.21 7.60 10.81
N ASN A 260 -44.35 8.92 10.91
CA ASN A 260 -45.65 9.59 11.12
C ASN A 260 -46.43 9.77 9.82
N SER A 261 -45.75 9.69 8.68
CA SER A 261 -46.40 9.52 7.38
C SER A 261 -46.98 8.11 7.29
N GLY A 262 -48.12 7.95 6.61
CA GLY A 262 -48.61 6.63 6.22
C GLY A 262 -47.68 5.92 5.23
N GLY A 263 -48.25 5.08 4.37
CA GLY A 263 -47.55 4.27 3.38
C GLY A 263 -46.75 5.06 2.33
N ASN A 264 -46.94 6.38 2.19
CA ASN A 264 -46.16 7.20 1.25
C ASN A 264 -44.74 7.53 1.77
N LEU A 265 -44.45 7.18 3.02
CA LEU A 265 -43.14 7.35 3.65
C LEU A 265 -42.52 8.75 3.45
N GLN A 266 -43.37 9.78 3.41
CA GLN A 266 -42.95 11.17 3.20
C GLN A 266 -42.15 11.72 4.37
N TYR A 267 -40.96 12.23 4.10
CA TYR A 267 -40.14 12.92 5.09
C TYR A 267 -39.62 14.23 4.49
N GLY A 268 -39.88 15.35 5.18
CA GLY A 268 -39.72 16.68 4.58
C GLY A 268 -40.80 16.98 3.54
N GLY A 269 -40.55 17.99 2.69
CA GLY A 269 -41.53 18.45 1.70
C GLY A 269 -41.76 17.48 0.55
N ALA A 270 -40.73 17.24 -0.27
CA ALA A 270 -40.87 16.58 -1.57
C ALA A 270 -40.36 15.12 -1.64
N ALA A 271 -39.76 14.58 -0.58
CA ALA A 271 -39.23 13.21 -0.58
C ALA A 271 -40.29 12.21 -0.13
N PHE A 272 -40.65 11.28 -1.00
CA PHE A 272 -41.61 10.19 -0.80
C PHE A 272 -40.93 8.84 -1.06
N GLY A 273 -41.63 7.73 -0.83
CA GLY A 273 -41.08 6.43 -1.17
C GLY A 273 -39.86 6.06 -0.33
N VAL A 274 -38.96 5.30 -0.96
CA VAL A 274 -37.69 4.93 -0.32
C VAL A 274 -36.75 6.12 -0.11
N ASP A 275 -36.84 7.18 -0.91
CA ASP A 275 -36.01 8.37 -0.74
C ASP A 275 -36.47 9.20 0.48
N GLY A 276 -37.79 9.30 0.69
CA GLY A 276 -38.36 9.85 1.91
C GLY A 276 -38.01 9.00 3.13
N ALA A 277 -38.04 7.68 3.00
CA ALA A 277 -37.62 6.77 4.06
C ALA A 277 -36.13 6.89 4.42
N ASP A 278 -35.24 6.93 3.42
CA ASP A 278 -33.81 7.15 3.62
C ASP A 278 -33.54 8.51 4.25
N SER A 279 -34.23 9.57 3.80
CA SER A 279 -34.10 10.90 4.40
C SER A 279 -34.50 10.88 5.89
N SER A 280 -35.57 10.16 6.23
CA SER A 280 -35.97 9.94 7.63
C SER A 280 -34.93 9.14 8.40
N CYS A 281 -34.34 8.11 7.81
CA CYS A 281 -33.28 7.32 8.44
C CYS A 281 -32.05 8.17 8.73
N ASN A 282 -31.53 8.91 7.75
CA ASN A 282 -30.35 9.75 7.92
C ASN A 282 -30.57 10.90 8.92
N ALA A 283 -31.80 11.40 9.05
CA ALA A 283 -32.12 12.44 10.01
C ALA A 283 -32.30 11.93 11.45
N ASN A 284 -32.75 10.68 11.64
CA ASN A 284 -33.20 10.21 12.97
C ASN A 284 -32.48 8.97 13.50
N ALA A 285 -31.79 8.19 12.66
CA ALA A 285 -31.13 6.95 13.07
C ALA A 285 -29.86 7.20 13.89
N GLY A 286 -29.19 8.36 13.70
CA GLY A 286 -27.92 8.68 14.35
C GLY A 286 -26.68 8.21 13.57
N PHE A 287 -26.88 7.66 12.38
CA PHE A 287 -25.83 7.23 11.45
C PHE A 287 -26.33 7.29 10.01
N ILE A 288 -25.38 7.34 9.06
CA ILE A 288 -25.70 7.31 7.63
C ILE A 288 -26.30 5.96 7.30
N SER A 289 -27.51 5.97 6.77
CA SER A 289 -28.33 4.76 6.67
C SER A 289 -29.26 4.75 5.48
N LYS A 290 -29.72 3.54 5.16
CA LYS A 290 -30.78 3.27 4.19
C LYS A 290 -31.92 2.51 4.86
N ALA A 291 -33.15 2.85 4.48
CA ALA A 291 -34.34 2.13 4.91
C ALA A 291 -34.41 0.75 4.23
N LEU A 292 -34.76 -0.28 5.01
CA LEU A 292 -35.01 -1.63 4.55
C LEU A 292 -36.50 -1.78 4.17
N LEU A 293 -36.80 -1.57 2.90
CA LEU A 293 -38.16 -1.55 2.36
C LEU A 293 -38.23 -2.24 0.99
N GLY A 294 -39.29 -3.02 0.80
CA GLY A 294 -39.56 -3.81 -0.39
C GLY A 294 -39.98 -2.94 -1.56
N VAL A 295 -39.03 -2.75 -2.47
CA VAL A 295 -39.20 -2.17 -3.81
C VAL A 295 -38.20 -2.83 -4.75
N ALA A 296 -38.45 -2.77 -6.06
CA ALA A 296 -37.59 -3.43 -7.06
C ALA A 296 -36.12 -2.98 -7.00
N SER A 297 -35.86 -1.73 -6.58
CA SER A 297 -34.50 -1.19 -6.43
C SER A 297 -33.78 -1.62 -5.13
N ARG A 298 -34.46 -2.35 -4.23
CA ARG A 298 -33.95 -2.77 -2.91
C ARG A 298 -34.21 -4.24 -2.65
N VAL A 299 -33.80 -5.08 -3.58
CA VAL A 299 -33.77 -6.54 -3.42
C VAL A 299 -32.33 -7.04 -3.26
N PRO A 300 -32.10 -8.21 -2.66
CA PRO A 300 -30.76 -8.80 -2.56
C PRO A 300 -30.01 -8.81 -3.90
N GLY A 301 -28.77 -8.31 -3.90
CA GLY A 301 -27.94 -8.18 -5.10
C GLY A 301 -28.15 -6.89 -5.91
N SER A 302 -29.18 -6.09 -5.62
CA SER A 302 -29.34 -4.76 -6.22
C SER A 302 -28.41 -3.72 -5.59
N ALA A 303 -28.08 -2.65 -6.33
CA ALA A 303 -27.25 -1.56 -5.82
C ALA A 303 -27.89 -0.80 -4.65
N GLY A 304 -29.22 -0.84 -4.53
CA GLY A 304 -29.96 -0.21 -3.43
C GLY A 304 -30.11 -1.10 -2.19
N TRP A 305 -29.66 -2.35 -2.23
CA TRP A 305 -29.77 -3.29 -1.10
C TRP A 305 -28.99 -2.78 0.12
N PRO A 306 -29.64 -2.56 1.28
CA PRO A 306 -28.98 -1.97 2.44
C PRO A 306 -28.05 -2.90 3.21
N ILE A 307 -28.27 -4.23 3.14
CA ILE A 307 -27.53 -5.22 3.93
C ILE A 307 -26.28 -5.67 3.15
N LYS A 308 -25.11 -5.45 3.72
CA LYS A 308 -23.81 -5.78 3.12
C LYS A 308 -23.49 -7.26 3.32
N PRO A 309 -22.75 -7.91 2.40
CA PRO A 309 -22.29 -9.29 2.57
C PRO A 309 -21.29 -9.46 3.72
N ASN A 310 -21.37 -10.59 4.44
CA ASN A 310 -20.42 -10.98 5.50
C ASN A 310 -20.21 -9.88 6.55
N THR A 311 -21.29 -9.26 6.99
CA THR A 311 -21.28 -8.12 7.91
C THR A 311 -22.10 -8.46 9.14
N ARG A 312 -21.59 -8.17 10.33
CA ARG A 312 -22.38 -8.32 11.55
C ARG A 312 -23.17 -7.05 11.80
N TYR A 313 -24.37 -7.25 12.31
CA TYR A 313 -25.32 -6.20 12.59
C TYR A 313 -25.64 -6.18 14.07
N TYR A 314 -25.65 -4.98 14.64
CA TYR A 314 -25.97 -4.74 16.04
C TYR A 314 -27.12 -3.77 16.16
N ASN A 315 -27.92 -3.93 17.21
CA ASN A 315 -28.95 -2.96 17.55
C ASN A 315 -28.28 -1.68 18.07
N TYR A 316 -28.60 -0.52 17.48
CA TYR A 316 -27.95 0.75 17.82
C TYR A 316 -28.10 1.13 19.29
N ASP A 317 -29.28 0.95 19.88
CA ASP A 317 -29.57 1.44 21.23
C ASP A 317 -29.04 0.47 22.31
N THR A 318 -29.03 -0.83 22.05
CA THR A 318 -28.64 -1.86 23.04
C THR A 318 -27.26 -2.46 22.83
N LEU A 319 -26.66 -2.27 21.65
CA LEU A 319 -25.42 -2.92 21.20
C LEU A 319 -25.46 -4.46 21.19
N ASN A 320 -26.66 -5.05 21.31
CA ASN A 320 -26.83 -6.49 21.18
C ASN A 320 -26.64 -6.92 19.73
N ALA A 321 -25.93 -8.02 19.53
CA ALA A 321 -25.78 -8.65 18.21
C ALA A 321 -27.16 -9.09 17.68
N ILE A 322 -27.42 -8.76 16.42
CA ILE A 322 -28.62 -9.17 15.68
C ILE A 322 -28.30 -10.43 14.89
N ALA A 323 -27.38 -10.32 13.93
CA ALA A 323 -26.97 -11.41 13.04
C ALA A 323 -25.76 -11.02 12.19
N THR A 324 -25.08 -12.03 11.66
CA THR A 324 -24.13 -11.88 10.55
C THR A 324 -24.84 -12.19 9.25
N SER A 325 -24.73 -11.30 8.27
CA SER A 325 -25.23 -11.56 6.93
C SER A 325 -24.35 -12.58 6.20
N ASN A 326 -24.94 -13.37 5.31
CA ASN A 326 -24.16 -14.28 4.47
C ASN A 326 -23.41 -13.55 3.34
N GLY A 327 -22.67 -14.29 2.50
CA GLY A 327 -21.93 -13.75 1.36
C GLY A 327 -22.79 -13.07 0.26
N SER A 328 -24.11 -13.12 0.36
CA SER A 328 -25.04 -12.39 -0.52
C SER A 328 -25.73 -11.21 0.19
N GLY A 329 -25.35 -10.90 1.44
CA GLY A 329 -25.95 -9.83 2.22
C GLY A 329 -27.35 -10.17 2.73
N LEU A 330 -27.62 -11.44 3.07
CA LEU A 330 -28.90 -11.86 3.62
C LEU A 330 -28.80 -12.15 5.12
N ILE A 331 -29.79 -11.67 5.86
CA ILE A 331 -30.07 -12.04 7.25
C ILE A 331 -31.43 -12.76 7.27
N PRO A 332 -31.64 -13.80 8.08
CA PRO A 332 -32.96 -14.41 8.22
C PRO A 332 -34.02 -13.36 8.56
N TYR A 333 -35.11 -13.33 7.80
CA TYR A 333 -36.12 -12.27 7.87
C TYR A 333 -36.71 -12.08 9.28
N ALA A 334 -37.01 -13.19 9.98
CA ALA A 334 -37.52 -13.15 11.33
C ALA A 334 -36.49 -12.60 12.35
N THR A 335 -35.19 -12.81 12.11
CA THR A 335 -34.14 -12.34 13.02
C THR A 335 -34.06 -10.83 13.02
N ILE A 336 -34.04 -10.18 11.84
CA ILE A 336 -33.83 -8.73 11.76
C ILE A 336 -35.05 -7.93 12.25
N TYR A 337 -36.27 -8.37 11.96
CA TYR A 337 -37.49 -7.71 12.48
C TYR A 337 -37.81 -8.13 13.92
N GLY A 338 -37.35 -9.31 14.36
CA GLY A 338 -37.56 -9.85 15.70
C GLY A 338 -36.51 -9.41 16.73
N SER A 339 -35.38 -8.82 16.29
CA SER A 339 -34.31 -8.35 17.18
C SER A 339 -34.51 -6.92 17.70
N THR A 340 -35.72 -6.38 17.57
CA THR A 340 -36.08 -5.05 18.10
C THR A 340 -36.91 -5.18 19.36
N ALA A 341 -37.08 -4.09 20.11
CA ALA A 341 -38.00 -4.08 21.24
C ALA A 341 -39.48 -4.07 20.80
N ASN A 342 -39.75 -3.91 19.49
CA ASN A 342 -41.09 -3.82 18.94
C ASN A 342 -41.49 -5.12 18.21
N PRO A 343 -42.78 -5.49 18.27
CA PRO A 343 -43.32 -6.54 17.42
C PRO A 343 -43.05 -6.29 15.93
N ALA A 344 -42.68 -7.35 15.19
CA ALA A 344 -42.37 -7.27 13.76
C ALA A 344 -43.52 -6.67 12.92
N ASN A 345 -44.77 -6.87 13.33
CA ASN A 345 -45.95 -6.32 12.66
C ASN A 345 -46.14 -4.79 12.88
N ASN A 346 -45.31 -4.13 13.68
CA ASN A 346 -45.29 -2.65 13.80
C ASN A 346 -44.49 -1.98 12.67
N PHE A 347 -43.67 -2.74 11.95
CA PHE A 347 -42.81 -2.21 10.90
C PHE A 347 -43.49 -2.21 9.55
N TRP A 348 -43.21 -1.22 8.71
CA TRP A 348 -43.37 -1.36 7.27
C TRP A 348 -42.22 -2.22 6.71
N SER A 349 -42.53 -3.19 5.86
CA SER A 349 -41.51 -3.99 5.15
C SER A 349 -41.74 -4.04 3.65
N GLY A 350 -42.93 -4.46 3.17
CA GLY A 350 -43.18 -4.75 1.74
C GLY A 350 -42.41 -5.94 1.20
N PHE A 351 -41.86 -6.79 2.08
CA PHE A 351 -41.13 -7.99 1.71
C PHE A 351 -41.88 -9.24 2.15
N GLN A 352 -41.86 -10.27 1.32
CA GLN A 352 -42.12 -11.64 1.76
C GLN A 352 -40.93 -12.15 2.59
N THR A 353 -41.14 -13.22 3.36
CA THR A 353 -40.10 -13.77 4.26
C THR A 353 -38.87 -14.34 3.54
N ASN A 354 -38.93 -14.47 2.21
CA ASN A 354 -37.82 -14.86 1.33
C ASN A 354 -37.09 -13.64 0.70
N TRP A 355 -37.35 -12.43 1.19
CA TRP A 355 -36.81 -11.15 0.68
C TRP A 355 -37.25 -10.74 -0.73
N THR A 356 -38.25 -11.43 -1.31
CA THR A 356 -38.91 -10.94 -2.53
C THR A 356 -39.88 -9.81 -2.20
N VAL A 357 -40.06 -8.88 -3.13
CA VAL A 357 -40.98 -7.74 -2.96
C VAL A 357 -42.41 -8.24 -3.07
N ASP A 358 -43.24 -7.87 -2.10
CA ASP A 358 -44.68 -8.11 -2.18
C ASP A 358 -45.40 -6.96 -2.90
N SER A 359 -46.49 -7.28 -3.59
CA SER A 359 -47.40 -6.29 -4.18
C SER A 359 -48.00 -5.31 -3.15
N GLN A 360 -48.07 -5.71 -1.88
CA GLN A 360 -48.47 -4.88 -0.76
C GLN A 360 -47.32 -4.00 -0.29
N ASN A 361 -46.95 -2.99 -1.08
CA ASN A 361 -45.91 -2.02 -0.73
C ASN A 361 -46.39 -0.57 -0.87
N CYS A 362 -47.70 -0.33 -0.79
CA CYS A 362 -48.28 1.02 -0.93
C CYS A 362 -47.89 1.76 -2.21
N GLY A 363 -47.76 1.03 -3.33
CA GLY A 363 -47.36 1.59 -4.62
C GLY A 363 -45.92 2.12 -4.56
N ASP A 364 -44.96 1.23 -4.26
CA ASP A 364 -43.56 1.57 -4.01
C ASP A 364 -43.37 2.65 -2.94
N TRP A 365 -44.23 2.59 -1.93
CA TRP A 365 -44.29 3.49 -0.79
C TRP A 365 -44.55 4.94 -1.18
N THR A 366 -45.30 5.20 -2.26
CA THR A 366 -45.67 6.56 -2.69
C THR A 366 -47.13 6.92 -2.39
N ASN A 367 -47.95 5.95 -2.00
CA ASN A 367 -49.37 6.13 -1.72
C ASN A 367 -49.67 6.11 -0.21
N ASN A 368 -50.43 7.10 0.28
CA ASN A 368 -50.92 7.16 1.67
C ASN A 368 -52.45 7.24 1.78
N THR A 369 -53.17 7.00 0.69
CA THR A 369 -54.63 7.18 0.60
C THR A 369 -55.34 5.84 0.41
N THR A 370 -54.79 4.95 -0.41
CA THR A 370 -55.39 3.65 -0.75
C THR A 370 -54.35 2.54 -0.80
N GLY A 371 -54.81 1.30 -0.74
CA GLY A 371 -53.96 0.12 -0.83
C GLY A 371 -53.50 -0.42 0.53
N THR A 372 -52.58 -1.37 0.47
CA THR A 372 -52.07 -2.09 1.63
C THR A 372 -50.55 -2.14 1.59
N GLY A 373 -49.91 -2.01 2.75
CA GLY A 373 -48.49 -2.29 2.95
C GLY A 373 -48.32 -3.52 3.82
N LEU A 374 -47.38 -4.40 3.46
CA LEU A 374 -47.03 -5.58 4.23
C LEU A 374 -46.11 -5.19 5.38
N SER A 375 -46.34 -5.77 6.56
CA SER A 375 -45.53 -5.51 7.74
C SER A 375 -44.32 -6.42 7.90
N GLY A 376 -43.42 -6.05 8.81
CA GLY A 376 -42.18 -6.78 9.12
C GLY A 376 -42.36 -8.23 9.61
N ASP A 377 -43.58 -8.68 9.90
CA ASP A 377 -43.88 -10.10 10.13
C ASP A 377 -44.03 -10.92 8.83
N GLY A 378 -44.10 -10.25 7.68
CA GLY A 378 -44.25 -10.86 6.35
C GLY A 378 -45.64 -11.44 6.09
N ALA A 379 -46.64 -11.10 6.92
CA ALA A 379 -47.98 -11.67 6.85
C ALA A 379 -49.10 -10.64 7.01
N THR A 380 -48.93 -9.67 7.91
CA THR A 380 -50.00 -8.72 8.22
C THR A 380 -49.97 -7.52 7.26
N GLY A 381 -51.09 -7.29 6.58
CA GLY A 381 -51.30 -6.12 5.73
C GLY A 381 -51.98 -4.98 6.50
N TYR A 382 -51.46 -3.76 6.39
CA TYR A 382 -52.06 -2.55 6.96
C TYR A 382 -52.44 -1.56 5.86
N SER A 383 -53.49 -0.78 6.08
CA SER A 383 -53.89 0.29 5.16
C SER A 383 -52.73 1.27 4.96
N CYS A 384 -52.53 1.75 3.74
CA CYS A 384 -51.52 2.79 3.48
C CYS A 384 -51.83 4.13 4.19
N THR A 385 -53.02 4.30 4.76
CA THR A 385 -53.33 5.44 5.65
C THR A 385 -52.85 5.25 7.09
N THR A 386 -52.42 4.03 7.48
CA THR A 386 -52.04 3.70 8.86
C THR A 386 -50.72 4.36 9.25
N ALA A 387 -50.76 5.20 10.28
CA ALA A 387 -49.62 5.85 10.91
C ALA A 387 -49.92 6.11 12.41
N PRO A 388 -48.89 6.19 13.28
CA PRO A 388 -47.47 5.97 12.98
C PRO A 388 -47.12 4.48 12.86
N ARG A 389 -46.06 4.19 12.10
CA ARG A 389 -45.45 2.84 11.98
C ARG A 389 -43.94 2.93 11.95
N LEU A 390 -43.24 1.83 12.18
CA LEU A 390 -41.76 1.81 12.21
C LEU A 390 -41.15 1.45 10.86
N ILE A 391 -39.92 1.88 10.61
CA ILE A 391 -39.05 1.35 9.54
C ILE A 391 -37.70 0.96 10.15
N LEU A 392 -37.01 0.02 9.53
CA LEU A 392 -35.63 -0.32 9.89
C LEU A 392 -34.65 0.48 9.03
N CYS A 393 -33.69 1.13 9.68
CA CYS A 393 -32.60 1.88 9.08
C CYS A 393 -31.30 1.10 9.26
N ILE A 394 -30.63 0.79 8.16
CA ILE A 394 -29.43 -0.04 8.11
C ILE A 394 -28.22 0.85 7.79
N GLU A 395 -27.19 0.81 8.63
CA GLU A 395 -25.97 1.59 8.47
C GLU A 395 -25.22 1.24 7.17
N GLN A 396 -24.70 2.25 6.47
CA GLN A 396 -24.18 2.14 5.09
C GLN A 396 -22.67 2.19 4.92
#